data_AF-A0A4Q9PBU8-F1
#
_entry.id   AF-A0A4Q9PBU8-F1
#
_cell.length_a   1.000
_cell.length_b   1.000
_cell.length_c   1.000
_cell.angle_alpha   90.00
_cell.angle_beta   90.00
_cell.angle_gamma   90.00
#
_symmetry.space_group_name_H-M   'P 1'
#
loop_
_entity.id
_entity.type
_entity.pdbx_description
1 polymer ?
#
loop_
_entity_poly.entity_id
_entity_poly.type
_entity_poly.pdbx_seq_one_letter_code
_entity_poly.pdbx_strand_id
1 'polypeptide(L)'
;MSTESVPSKRARLEDAGEEVEGRSSAEASDKMVSAPEERSRDEEFWFEDGNIVLVAGAVEFRILKGILAEHSPVFKDMFSLPQPPETTTQGTQCPVVHLTDSSYDLRHVFRIYILKANLDPFAPMVLSFDELSASIRLGHKYQTTKLVEYFIAYLGECP
;
A
#
# COMPACT_ATOMS: atom_id res chain seq x y z
N MET A 1 -12.34 -49.90 -34.42
CA MET A 1 -13.46 -50.64 -33.79
C MET A 1 -12.83 -51.46 -32.67
N SER A 2 -12.85 -50.96 -31.43
CA SER A 2 -13.79 -51.38 -30.36
C SER A 2 -13.28 -52.69 -29.69
N THR A 3 -13.09 -52.85 -28.37
CA THR A 3 -13.57 -52.15 -27.15
C THR A 3 -12.58 -52.27 -25.96
N GLU A 4 -12.82 -51.52 -24.87
CA GLU A 4 -12.13 -51.59 -23.55
C GLU A 4 -12.43 -52.86 -22.73
N SER A 5 -11.64 -53.13 -21.66
CA SER A 5 -12.10 -53.17 -20.23
C SER A 5 -11.08 -53.75 -19.22
N VAL A 6 -11.29 -53.51 -17.90
CA VAL A 6 -10.25 -53.45 -16.82
C VAL A 6 -10.81 -53.96 -15.47
N PRO A 7 -10.13 -54.84 -14.66
CA PRO A 7 -9.50 -54.40 -13.38
C PRO A 7 -8.38 -55.27 -12.69
N SER A 8 -7.33 -54.59 -12.22
CA SER A 8 -6.73 -54.58 -10.84
C SER A 8 -6.88 -55.75 -9.83
N LYS A 9 -5.76 -56.19 -9.17
CA LYS A 9 -5.49 -56.03 -7.70
C LYS A 9 -4.20 -56.67 -7.13
N ARG A 10 -3.75 -56.15 -5.95
CA ARG A 10 -2.70 -56.61 -4.96
C ARG A 10 -1.23 -56.22 -5.28
N ALA A 11 -0.35 -55.90 -4.31
CA ALA A 11 -0.47 -55.48 -2.89
C ALA A 11 0.86 -54.80 -2.42
N ARG A 12 0.86 -54.09 -1.27
CA ARG A 12 1.97 -53.28 -0.71
C ARG A 12 2.85 -54.06 0.29
N LEU A 13 4.14 -53.74 0.35
CA LEU A 13 5.03 -53.91 1.52
C LEU A 13 6.23 -52.93 1.40
N GLU A 14 6.91 -52.66 2.51
CA GLU A 14 7.76 -51.48 2.74
C GLU A 14 9.19 -51.87 3.18
N ASP A 15 10.18 -50.98 2.98
CA ASP A 15 11.08 -50.43 4.02
C ASP A 15 12.57 -50.19 3.61
N ALA A 16 13.14 -49.14 4.23
CA ALA A 16 14.54 -48.77 4.51
C ALA A 16 15.63 -48.60 3.40
N GLY A 17 16.29 -47.43 3.42
CA GLY A 17 17.56 -47.17 2.71
C GLY A 17 17.92 -45.69 2.50
N GLU A 18 18.53 -45.04 3.51
CA GLU A 18 19.23 -43.74 3.43
C GLU A 18 20.45 -43.79 2.47
N GLU A 19 21.08 -42.71 1.94
CA GLU A 19 21.23 -41.32 2.40
C GLU A 19 21.76 -40.36 1.28
N VAL A 20 21.74 -39.03 1.52
CA VAL A 20 22.70 -37.98 1.03
C VAL A 20 22.64 -37.32 -0.38
N GLU A 21 22.90 -36.00 -0.36
CA GLU A 21 23.34 -35.05 -1.42
C GLU A 21 22.38 -34.48 -2.50
N GLY A 22 21.70 -33.39 -2.11
CA GLY A 22 22.08 -32.03 -2.57
C GLY A 22 22.01 -31.71 -4.07
N ARG A 23 20.91 -31.09 -4.50
CA ARG A 23 20.87 -30.28 -5.74
C ARG A 23 20.10 -28.97 -5.57
N SER A 24 20.75 -27.89 -6.03
CA SER A 24 20.25 -26.52 -6.07
C SER A 24 18.90 -26.42 -6.79
N SER A 25 17.93 -25.70 -6.19
CA SER A 25 16.91 -24.98 -6.95
C SER A 25 17.12 -23.49 -6.73
N ALA A 26 17.85 -22.87 -7.65
CA ALA A 26 17.88 -21.42 -7.81
C ALA A 26 16.72 -21.02 -8.72
N GLU A 27 15.51 -20.91 -8.16
CA GLU A 27 14.38 -20.32 -8.86
C GLU A 27 14.34 -18.82 -8.53
N ALA A 28 14.91 -18.05 -9.45
CA ALA A 28 14.83 -16.60 -9.44
C ALA A 28 13.37 -16.18 -9.62
N SER A 29 12.78 -15.53 -8.59
CA SER A 29 11.50 -14.85 -8.77
C SER A 29 11.62 -13.79 -9.85
N ASP A 30 10.88 -14.04 -10.93
CA ASP A 30 10.78 -13.21 -12.12
C ASP A 30 10.46 -11.74 -11.77
N LYS A 31 11.46 -10.87 -11.91
CA LYS A 31 11.25 -9.42 -11.83
C LYS A 31 10.68 -8.94 -13.15
N MET A 32 9.37 -9.02 -13.29
CA MET A 32 8.62 -8.29 -14.31
C MET A 32 8.72 -6.78 -14.02
N VAL A 33 9.84 -6.18 -14.42
CA VAL A 33 10.00 -4.73 -14.49
C VAL A 33 9.19 -4.24 -15.66
N SER A 34 7.97 -3.80 -15.40
CA SER A 34 7.22 -3.00 -16.37
C SER A 34 8.05 -1.76 -16.76
N ALA A 35 7.93 -1.36 -18.03
CA ALA A 35 8.55 -0.14 -18.53
C ALA A 35 8.21 1.07 -17.64
N PRO A 36 9.02 2.14 -17.64
CA PRO A 36 8.67 3.35 -16.89
C PRO A 36 7.36 3.93 -17.43
N GLU A 37 6.26 3.63 -16.74
CA GLU A 37 5.01 4.34 -16.95
C GLU A 37 5.27 5.83 -16.70
N GLU A 38 4.74 6.67 -17.59
CA GLU A 38 4.98 8.11 -17.56
C GLU A 38 4.15 8.74 -16.44
N ARG A 39 4.69 8.66 -15.22
CA ARG A 39 4.04 9.15 -14.00
C ARG A 39 4.28 10.64 -13.80
N SER A 40 3.24 11.33 -13.36
CA SER A 40 3.29 12.74 -12.95
C SER A 40 3.53 12.87 -11.46
N ARG A 41 4.37 13.84 -11.08
CA ARG A 41 4.52 14.25 -9.68
C ARG A 41 3.30 15.07 -9.28
N ASP A 42 2.86 14.89 -8.04
CA ASP A 42 1.79 15.71 -7.49
C ASP A 42 2.24 17.17 -7.26
N GLU A 43 1.40 18.14 -7.58
CA GLU A 43 1.74 19.57 -7.41
C GLU A 43 1.60 20.06 -5.96
N GLU A 44 0.76 19.40 -5.15
CA GLU A 44 0.47 19.79 -3.77
C GLU A 44 1.31 18.99 -2.76
N PHE A 45 1.53 17.71 -3.05
CA PHE A 45 2.22 16.75 -2.16
C PHE A 45 3.54 16.25 -2.75
N TRP A 46 4.41 17.20 -3.11
CA TRP A 46 5.81 16.93 -3.48
C TRP A 46 6.77 17.80 -2.67
N PHE A 47 7.19 17.28 -1.51
CA PHE A 47 8.07 17.97 -0.58
C PHE A 47 9.55 17.64 -0.85
N GLU A 48 10.40 18.66 -0.85
CA GLU A 48 11.83 18.51 -1.17
C GLU A 48 12.61 17.79 -0.06
N ASP A 49 12.12 17.84 1.19
CA ASP A 49 12.61 17.08 2.34
C ASP A 49 11.87 15.73 2.53
N GLY A 50 10.90 15.42 1.66
CA GLY A 50 10.15 14.18 1.70
C GLY A 50 11.06 12.96 1.56
N ASN A 51 10.85 11.97 2.43
CA ASN A 51 11.72 10.81 2.67
C ASN A 51 11.06 9.46 2.33
N ILE A 52 9.94 9.52 1.60
CA ILE A 52 9.27 8.39 0.96
C ILE A 52 8.54 8.89 -0.30
N VAL A 53 8.51 8.07 -1.35
CA VAL A 53 7.66 8.28 -2.52
C VAL A 53 6.52 7.27 -2.49
N LEU A 54 5.28 7.75 -2.57
CA LEU A 54 4.08 6.91 -2.69
C LEU A 54 3.55 7.01 -4.12
N VAL A 55 3.36 5.88 -4.78
CA VAL A 55 2.86 5.79 -6.15
C VAL A 55 1.40 5.31 -6.13
N ALA A 56 0.49 6.08 -6.73
CA ALA A 56 -0.93 5.77 -6.82
C ALA A 56 -1.38 5.86 -8.29
N GLY A 57 -1.35 4.72 -8.98
CA GLY A 57 -1.50 4.67 -10.43
C GLY A 57 -0.42 5.51 -11.13
N ALA A 58 -0.85 6.50 -11.90
CA ALA A 58 0.04 7.41 -12.65
C ALA A 58 0.57 8.61 -11.85
N VAL A 59 0.26 8.74 -10.55
CA VAL A 59 0.66 9.89 -9.72
C VAL A 59 1.69 9.47 -8.66
N GLU A 60 2.74 10.28 -8.49
CA GLU A 60 3.75 10.13 -7.44
C GLU A 60 3.66 11.27 -6.41
N PHE A 61 3.60 10.89 -5.13
CA PHE A 61 3.60 11.80 -3.99
C PHE A 61 4.93 11.67 -3.25
N ARG A 62 5.59 12.78 -2.91
CA ARG A 62 6.83 12.78 -2.10
C ARG A 62 6.56 13.51 -0.80
N ILE A 63 6.56 12.77 0.32
CA ILE A 63 6.11 13.27 1.63
C ILE A 63 6.98 12.75 2.77
N LEU A 64 6.66 13.16 4.01
CA LEU A 64 7.35 12.70 5.22
C LEU A 64 6.64 11.47 5.82
N LYS A 65 7.34 10.33 5.82
CA LYS A 65 6.83 9.03 6.34
C LYS A 65 6.33 9.11 7.79
N GLY A 66 6.92 10.00 8.59
CA GLY A 66 6.59 10.17 10.01
C GLY A 66 5.13 10.59 10.23
N ILE A 67 4.63 11.54 9.43
CA ILE A 67 3.26 12.07 9.56
C ILE A 67 2.23 10.96 9.32
N LEU A 68 2.42 10.15 8.28
CA LEU A 68 1.53 9.01 8.01
C LEU A 68 1.65 7.91 9.07
N ALA A 69 2.87 7.60 9.54
CA ALA A 69 3.10 6.59 10.57
C ALA A 69 2.60 7.00 11.97
N GLU A 70 2.43 8.30 12.23
CA GLU A 70 1.83 8.83 13.45
C GLU A 70 0.31 8.61 13.47
N HIS A 71 -0.37 8.88 12.35
CA HIS A 71 -1.82 8.75 12.25
C HIS A 71 -2.30 7.34 11.88
N SER A 72 -1.47 6.51 11.25
CA SER A 72 -1.82 5.17 10.76
C SER A 72 -0.85 4.09 11.26
N PRO A 73 -1.36 3.09 12.02
CA PRO A 73 -0.62 1.86 12.30
C PRO A 73 -0.21 1.11 11.03
N VAL A 74 -1.08 1.07 10.01
CA VAL A 74 -0.81 0.37 8.73
C VAL A 74 0.37 0.98 7.99
N PHE A 75 0.44 2.32 7.87
CA PHE A 75 1.61 2.97 7.28
C PHE A 75 2.87 2.79 8.14
N LYS A 76 2.74 2.88 9.47
CA LYS A 76 3.86 2.64 10.40
C LYS A 76 4.48 1.26 10.22
N ASP A 77 3.65 0.22 10.17
CA ASP A 77 4.10 -1.16 10.01
C ASP A 77 4.67 -1.37 8.60
N MET A 78 4.01 -0.86 7.55
CA MET A 78 4.48 -0.89 6.16
C MET A 78 5.86 -0.26 5.98
N PHE A 79 6.14 0.86 6.66
CA PHE A 79 7.45 1.54 6.58
C PHE A 79 8.51 0.95 7.52
N SER A 80 8.12 0.03 8.43
CA SER A 80 9.05 -0.71 9.28
C SER A 80 9.70 -1.90 8.56
N LEU A 81 9.06 -2.39 7.49
CA LEU A 81 9.57 -3.50 6.68
C LEU A 81 10.83 -3.09 5.91
N PRO A 82 11.80 -4.00 5.71
CA PRO A 82 12.98 -3.74 4.86
C PRO A 82 12.54 -3.38 3.44
N GLN A 83 12.72 -2.11 3.07
CA GLN A 83 12.45 -1.66 1.71
C GLN A 83 13.51 -2.24 0.77
N PRO A 84 13.16 -2.60 -0.49
CA PRO A 84 14.16 -2.88 -1.50
C PRO A 84 15.08 -1.67 -1.68
N PRO A 85 16.33 -1.87 -2.16
CA PRO A 85 17.27 -0.77 -2.32
C PRO A 85 16.68 0.37 -3.16
N GLU A 86 16.92 1.59 -2.67
CA GLU A 86 16.49 2.88 -3.20
C GLU A 86 16.36 2.84 -4.73
N THR A 87 15.12 2.87 -5.24
CA THR A 87 14.86 2.86 -6.67
C THR A 87 14.83 4.30 -7.15
N THR A 88 15.72 4.66 -8.08
CA THR A 88 15.81 6.03 -8.61
C THR A 88 14.58 6.39 -9.45
N THR A 89 13.50 6.85 -8.81
CA THR A 89 12.42 7.59 -9.45
C THR A 89 12.94 8.97 -9.83
N GLN A 90 13.26 9.18 -11.12
CA GLN A 90 13.55 10.51 -11.69
C GLN A 90 14.54 11.36 -10.86
N GLY A 91 15.61 10.74 -10.35
CA GLY A 91 16.69 11.41 -9.62
C GLY A 91 16.50 11.54 -8.11
N THR A 92 15.38 11.14 -7.51
CA THR A 92 15.26 11.03 -6.04
C THR A 92 15.76 9.68 -5.56
N GLN A 93 16.62 9.70 -4.54
CA GLN A 93 16.97 8.53 -3.73
C GLN A 93 16.03 8.51 -2.53
N CYS A 94 14.82 7.96 -2.73
CA CYS A 94 13.84 7.70 -1.68
C CYS A 94 13.21 6.31 -1.89
N PRO A 95 12.80 5.60 -0.82
CA PRO A 95 12.06 4.36 -0.94
C PRO A 95 10.70 4.61 -1.62
N VAL A 96 10.34 3.73 -2.54
CA VAL A 96 9.13 3.85 -3.36
C VAL A 96 8.13 2.78 -2.95
N VAL A 97 6.92 3.18 -2.56
CA VAL A 97 5.83 2.27 -2.17
C VAL A 97 4.63 2.48 -3.09
N HIS A 98 4.18 1.42 -3.74
CA HIS A 98 2.99 1.42 -4.59
C HIS A 98 1.73 1.16 -3.75
N LEU A 99 0.74 2.04 -3.90
CA LEU A 99 -0.56 1.94 -3.26
C LEU A 99 -1.63 1.58 -4.30
N THR A 100 -2.64 0.82 -3.86
CA THR A 100 -3.79 0.42 -4.70
C THR A 100 -4.93 1.44 -4.70
N ASP A 101 -4.70 2.59 -4.06
CA ASP A 101 -5.69 3.63 -3.80
C ASP A 101 -5.72 4.67 -4.91
N SER A 102 -6.85 5.36 -5.04
CA SER A 102 -6.96 6.49 -5.94
C SER A 102 -6.08 7.64 -5.47
N SER A 103 -5.29 8.22 -6.37
CA SER A 103 -4.54 9.45 -6.11
C SER A 103 -5.45 10.61 -5.67
N TYR A 104 -6.69 10.63 -6.16
CA TYR A 104 -7.72 11.59 -5.73
C TYR A 104 -8.09 11.43 -4.25
N ASP A 105 -8.35 10.20 -3.79
CA ASP A 105 -8.69 9.93 -2.39
C ASP A 105 -7.49 10.20 -1.46
N LEU A 106 -6.28 9.84 -1.90
CA LEU A 106 -5.05 10.09 -1.15
C LEU A 106 -4.78 11.59 -0.95
N ARG A 107 -5.02 12.44 -1.95
CA ARG A 107 -4.93 13.91 -1.79
C ARG A 107 -5.82 14.42 -0.67
N HIS A 108 -7.09 14.01 -0.62
CA HIS A 108 -8.02 14.41 0.44
C HIS A 108 -7.53 13.99 1.83
N VAL A 109 -7.04 12.76 1.96
CA VAL A 109 -6.48 12.24 3.21
C VAL A 109 -5.20 12.96 3.62
N PHE A 110 -4.30 13.24 2.68
CA PHE A 110 -3.06 13.98 2.94
C PHE A 110 -3.33 15.45 3.32
N ARG A 111 -4.35 16.10 2.73
CA ARG A 111 -4.80 17.43 3.20
C ARG A 111 -5.21 17.39 4.67
N ILE A 112 -5.83 16.31 5.13
CA ILE A 112 -6.26 16.19 6.51
C ILE A 112 -5.09 15.91 7.47
N TYR A 113 -4.21 14.95 7.15
CA TYR A 113 -3.06 14.62 8.02
C TYR A 113 -1.93 15.65 7.99
N ILE A 114 -1.66 16.27 6.83
CA ILE A 114 -0.47 17.11 6.64
C ILE A 114 -0.83 18.59 6.76
N LEU A 115 -1.91 19.05 6.11
CA LEU A 115 -2.25 20.47 6.07
C LEU A 115 -3.18 20.89 7.21
N LYS A 116 -4.31 20.19 7.42
CA LYS A 116 -5.29 20.53 8.46
C LYS A 116 -4.76 20.29 9.89
N ALA A 117 -3.75 19.43 10.08
CA ALA A 117 -2.99 19.35 11.33
C ALA A 117 -2.18 20.64 11.64
N ASN A 118 -1.92 21.48 10.64
CA ASN A 118 -1.17 22.74 10.73
C ASN A 118 -2.04 23.99 10.51
N LEU A 119 -3.37 23.86 10.38
CA LEU A 119 -4.29 25.01 10.25
C LEU A 119 -4.77 25.53 11.61
N ASP A 120 -5.28 26.76 11.60
CA ASP A 120 -5.85 27.44 12.76
C ASP A 120 -6.89 26.55 13.48
N PRO A 121 -6.65 26.14 14.76
CA PRO A 121 -7.59 25.33 15.54
C PRO A 121 -8.97 25.97 15.76
N PHE A 122 -9.10 27.28 15.52
CA PHE A 122 -10.33 28.04 15.70
C PHE A 122 -11.12 28.24 14.39
N ALA A 123 -10.57 27.84 13.24
CA ALA A 123 -11.29 27.88 11.97
C ALA A 123 -12.32 26.74 11.88
N PRO A 124 -13.59 27.02 11.49
CA PRO A 124 -14.59 25.96 11.37
C PRO A 124 -14.19 24.96 10.27
N MET A 125 -14.14 23.68 10.63
CA MET A 125 -13.83 22.60 9.69
C MET A 125 -15.02 22.38 8.75
N VAL A 126 -14.96 23.03 7.59
CA VAL A 126 -15.81 22.74 6.43
C VAL A 126 -15.09 21.71 5.57
N LEU A 127 -15.69 20.54 5.41
CA LEU A 127 -15.24 19.48 4.50
C LEU A 127 -16.30 19.22 3.44
N SER A 128 -15.85 18.99 2.22
CA SER A 128 -16.70 18.44 1.16
C SER A 128 -17.10 16.98 1.46
N PHE A 129 -18.20 16.53 0.85
CA PHE A 129 -18.60 15.12 0.94
C PHE A 129 -17.50 14.19 0.41
N ASP A 130 -16.77 14.60 -0.62
CA ASP A 130 -15.67 13.81 -1.20
C ASP A 130 -14.49 13.67 -0.21
N GLU A 131 -14.11 14.75 0.48
CA GLU A 131 -13.10 14.70 1.56
C GLU A 131 -13.52 13.74 2.68
N LEU A 132 -14.77 13.84 3.16
CA LEU A 132 -15.31 12.97 4.21
C LEU A 132 -15.36 11.50 3.74
N SER A 133 -15.87 11.25 2.53
CA SER A 133 -16.02 9.91 1.98
C SER A 133 -14.66 9.24 1.76
N ALA A 134 -13.70 9.93 1.15
CA ALA A 134 -12.33 9.44 0.99
C ALA A 134 -11.68 9.15 2.34
N SER A 135 -11.85 10.04 3.33
CA SER A 135 -11.25 9.90 4.66
C SER A 135 -11.83 8.77 5.49
N ILE A 136 -13.13 8.50 5.38
CA ILE A 136 -13.76 7.34 6.02
C ILE A 136 -13.31 6.04 5.32
N ARG A 137 -13.35 5.98 3.98
CA ARG A 137 -12.92 4.78 3.21
C ARG A 137 -11.46 4.42 3.49
N LEU A 138 -10.56 5.37 3.29
CA LEU A 138 -9.12 5.15 3.50
C LEU A 138 -8.75 5.09 4.97
N GLY A 139 -9.46 5.79 5.85
CA GLY A 139 -9.25 5.71 7.29
C GLY A 139 -9.55 4.32 7.86
N HIS A 140 -10.58 3.64 7.36
CA HIS A 140 -10.79 2.22 7.65
C HIS A 140 -9.64 1.34 7.11
N LYS A 141 -9.20 1.56 5.85
CA LYS A 141 -8.11 0.80 5.22
C LYS A 141 -6.78 0.93 5.99
N TYR A 142 -6.47 2.14 6.44
CA TYR A 142 -5.22 2.50 7.11
C TYR A 142 -5.34 2.55 8.64
N GLN A 143 -6.46 2.11 9.22
CA GLN A 143 -6.71 2.02 10.66
C GLN A 143 -6.55 3.35 11.41
N THR A 144 -6.99 4.46 10.83
CA THR A 144 -6.95 5.79 11.46
C THR A 144 -8.22 6.04 12.28
N THR A 145 -8.56 5.07 13.14
CA THR A 145 -9.89 4.88 13.77
C THR A 145 -10.49 6.16 14.38
N LYS A 146 -9.70 6.95 15.10
CA LYS A 146 -10.17 8.21 15.71
C LYS A 146 -10.67 9.24 14.69
N LEU A 147 -10.05 9.30 13.51
CA LEU A 147 -10.48 10.18 12.43
C LEU A 147 -11.80 9.69 11.82
N VAL A 148 -11.91 8.38 11.65
CA VAL A 148 -13.11 7.73 11.12
C VAL A 148 -14.30 7.94 12.06
N GLU A 149 -14.13 7.70 13.36
CA GLU A 149 -15.14 7.96 14.39
C GLU A 149 -15.60 9.42 14.37
N TYR A 150 -14.66 10.36 14.30
CA TYR A 150 -14.94 11.79 14.21
C TYR A 150 -15.76 12.16 12.95
N PHE A 151 -15.39 11.67 11.77
CA PHE A 151 -16.12 11.98 10.54
C PHE A 151 -17.46 11.25 10.40
N ILE A 152 -17.62 10.07 11.01
CA ILE A 152 -18.93 9.41 11.11
C ILE A 152 -19.86 10.21 12.02
N ALA A 153 -19.38 10.72 13.17
CA ALA A 153 -20.15 11.59 14.04
C ALA A 153 -20.54 12.90 13.31
N TYR A 154 -19.59 13.54 12.63
CA TYR A 154 -19.84 14.74 11.82
C TYR A 154 -20.94 14.55 10.77
N LEU A 155 -20.95 13.41 10.06
CA LEU A 155 -22.01 13.07 9.11
C LEU A 155 -23.37 12.84 9.78
N GLY A 156 -23.40 12.36 11.03
CA GLY A 156 -24.61 12.18 11.82
C GLY A 156 -25.15 13.47 12.46
N GLU A 157 -24.32 14.51 12.58
CA GLU A 157 -24.66 15.83 13.13
C GLU A 157 -25.05 16.86 12.05
N CYS A 158 -24.94 16.51 10.76
CA CYS A 158 -25.47 17.33 9.67
C CYS A 158 -27.02 17.39 9.73
N PRO A 159 -27.63 18.59 9.83
CA PRO A 159 -29.08 18.78 9.86
C PRO A 159 -29.76 18.63 8.47
#